data_AF-A0AAN9VR91-F1
#
_entry.id   AF-A0AAN9VR91-F1
#
_cell.length_a   1.000
_cell.length_b   1.000
_cell.length_c   1.000
_cell.angle_alpha   90.00
_cell.angle_beta   90.00
_cell.angle_gamma   90.00
#
_symmetry.space_group_name_H-M   'P 1'
#
loop_
_entity.id
_entity.type
_entity.pdbx_description
1 polymer ?
#
loop_
_entity_poly.entity_id
_entity_poly.type
_entity_poly.pdbx_seq_one_letter_code
_entity_poly.pdbx_strand_id
1 'polypeptide(L)'
;MRRINVLMFCVLCVFSNFATARISGQPCNCTNEVIDCSNRNKSQVHLEEKCSNATSGNFEQNSLSDYPDMLKFFTEVSMASNLLTRLPNITHLNANIMVLELSGNMIANSSTELQQFSSLQILDVSDNRLGSLEFLPEPCLLVNFTADYNYIASLQGPLSSCTQLRYLSLNGNEVASIPANMFAGMADLRILSLSDNPLGTLSGDVFRGPLKLNSLFLSATELTAIPRRLFSGTPELKFLYLSRNRLRDFPSQPIRELAALQELSIWGNRITELPTLSNCCPQLQKVDLDMNEVRAPSEEAVLSFVRGNASTLLLKNNPLQPHALRWALASPALQPFVQQDNCACGGLHLSHAPLNARAGVRWCVRVPCGPSATHADWIAAVNTSHAL
;
A
#
# COMPACT_ATOMS: atom_id res chain seq x y z
N MET A 1 -8.81 -8.56 -0.11
CA MET A 1 -8.83 -7.08 -0.01
C MET A 1 -9.77 -6.54 1.07
N ARG A 2 -10.03 -7.23 2.21
CA ARG A 2 -10.90 -6.72 3.30
C ARG A 2 -10.33 -6.86 4.72
N ARG A 3 -9.01 -7.02 4.90
CA ARG A 3 -8.40 -7.23 6.23
C ARG A 3 -7.27 -6.27 6.65
N ILE A 4 -6.99 -5.21 5.87
CA ILE A 4 -6.01 -4.18 6.25
C ILE A 4 -6.68 -2.89 6.81
N ASN A 5 -8.02 -2.81 6.79
CA ASN A 5 -8.76 -1.57 7.10
C ASN A 5 -8.93 -1.22 8.59
N VAL A 6 -8.20 -1.82 9.54
CA VAL A 6 -8.43 -1.57 10.98
C VAL A 6 -7.37 -0.63 11.61
N LEU A 7 -6.29 -0.29 10.90
CA LEU A 7 -5.37 0.79 11.31
C LEU A 7 -5.46 2.06 10.44
N MET A 8 -6.39 2.10 9.48
CA MET A 8 -6.55 3.17 8.49
C MET A 8 -7.35 4.39 9.03
N PHE A 9 -7.69 4.41 10.32
CA PHE A 9 -8.87 5.11 10.82
C PHE A 9 -8.66 6.52 11.42
N CYS A 10 -7.48 7.15 11.32
CA CYS A 10 -7.24 8.42 12.03
C CYS A 10 -7.09 9.68 11.17
N VAL A 11 -7.28 9.62 9.85
CA VAL A 11 -7.29 10.84 9.02
C VAL A 11 -8.69 11.18 8.54
N LEU A 12 -9.44 10.17 8.08
CA LEU A 12 -10.77 10.35 7.50
C LEU A 12 -11.86 10.69 8.54
N CYS A 13 -11.74 10.28 9.81
CA CYS A 13 -12.90 10.23 10.71
C CYS A 13 -13.47 11.59 11.15
N VAL A 14 -12.67 12.65 11.18
CA VAL A 14 -13.12 13.98 11.65
C VAL A 14 -14.08 14.61 10.64
N PHE A 15 -13.80 14.47 9.34
CA PHE A 15 -14.54 15.17 8.28
C PHE A 15 -15.39 14.24 7.39
N SER A 16 -15.20 12.91 7.46
CA SER A 16 -15.90 11.91 6.60
C SER A 16 -17.42 11.81 6.80
N ASN A 17 -18.00 12.44 7.82
CA ASN A 17 -19.46 12.48 8.01
C ASN A 17 -20.17 13.60 7.24
N PHE A 18 -19.45 14.45 6.51
CA PHE A 18 -20.03 15.60 5.82
C PHE A 18 -19.84 15.54 4.30
N ALA A 19 -20.37 14.48 3.67
CA ALA A 19 -20.57 14.47 2.23
C ALA A 19 -21.88 15.20 1.90
N THR A 20 -21.83 16.53 1.70
CA THR A 20 -22.99 17.29 1.20
C THR A 20 -22.73 17.90 -0.17
N ALA A 21 -23.72 17.77 -1.04
CA ALA A 21 -23.74 18.31 -2.39
C ALA A 21 -23.39 19.81 -2.43
N ARG A 22 -22.93 20.33 -3.58
CA ARG A 22 -22.74 21.77 -3.83
C ARG A 22 -24.03 22.53 -3.51
N ILE A 23 -24.09 23.14 -2.33
CA ILE A 23 -25.15 24.08 -1.96
C ILE A 23 -24.54 25.47 -2.08
N SER A 24 -24.70 26.10 -3.25
CA SER A 24 -24.32 27.52 -3.41
C SER A 24 -25.25 28.38 -2.56
N GLY A 25 -24.71 29.23 -1.68
CA GLY A 25 -25.50 30.29 -1.03
C GLY A 25 -25.97 30.04 0.40
N GLN A 26 -25.57 28.98 1.10
CA GLN A 26 -25.80 28.84 2.55
C GLN A 26 -24.53 29.12 3.36
N PRO A 27 -24.63 29.61 4.61
CA PRO A 27 -23.48 29.83 5.49
C PRO A 27 -22.79 28.51 5.86
N CYS A 28 -21.55 28.58 6.36
CA CYS A 28 -20.87 27.41 6.90
C CYS A 28 -21.72 26.75 7.99
N ASN A 29 -21.76 25.42 7.99
CA ASN A 29 -22.44 24.69 9.05
C ASN A 29 -21.55 24.68 10.29
N CYS A 30 -22.07 25.14 11.43
CA CYS A 30 -21.35 25.11 12.68
C CYS A 30 -22.06 24.21 13.68
N THR A 31 -21.34 23.20 14.13
CA THR A 31 -21.62 22.47 15.37
C THR A 31 -20.64 22.96 16.43
N ASN A 32 -20.91 22.71 17.71
CA ASN A 32 -20.10 23.25 18.82
C ASN A 32 -18.59 22.98 18.70
N GLU A 33 -18.17 21.92 18.01
CA GLU A 33 -16.77 21.49 17.89
C GLU A 33 -16.19 21.59 16.47
N VAL A 34 -17.06 21.66 15.45
CA VAL A 34 -16.66 21.57 14.03
C VAL A 34 -17.36 22.65 13.20
N ILE A 35 -16.57 23.37 12.41
CA ILE A 35 -17.05 24.23 11.32
C ILE A 35 -16.86 23.49 10.00
N ASP A 36 -17.95 23.34 9.25
CA ASP A 36 -17.92 22.80 7.89
C ASP A 36 -18.34 23.86 6.88
N CYS A 37 -17.34 24.34 6.16
CA CYS A 37 -17.45 25.25 5.04
C CYS A 37 -17.20 24.53 3.70
N SER A 38 -17.25 23.20 3.62
CA SER A 38 -16.93 22.51 2.36
C SER A 38 -17.93 22.85 1.23
N ASN A 39 -17.47 22.82 -0.02
CA ASN A 39 -18.29 23.10 -1.22
C ASN A 39 -18.95 24.50 -1.26
N ARG A 40 -18.36 25.48 -0.59
CA ARG A 40 -18.73 26.90 -0.59
C ARG A 40 -17.85 27.72 -1.54
N ASN A 41 -18.20 28.97 -1.78
CA ASN A 41 -17.33 29.91 -2.50
C ASN A 41 -16.37 30.60 -1.51
N LYS A 42 -15.17 31.00 -1.95
CA LYS A 42 -14.15 31.71 -1.14
C LYS A 42 -14.71 32.90 -0.35
N SER A 43 -15.62 33.67 -0.95
CA SER A 43 -16.26 34.82 -0.30
C SER A 43 -17.28 34.47 0.79
N GLN A 44 -17.55 33.18 1.02
CA GLN A 44 -18.52 32.68 2.00
C GLN A 44 -17.85 31.96 3.17
N VAL A 45 -16.52 31.90 3.20
CA VAL A 45 -15.75 31.34 4.32
C VAL A 45 -15.56 32.45 5.36
N HIS A 46 -16.56 32.62 6.23
CA HIS A 46 -16.51 33.54 7.37
C HIS A 46 -16.90 32.81 8.66
N LEU A 47 -16.24 33.14 9.77
CA LEU A 47 -16.66 32.69 11.10
C LEU A 47 -17.95 33.40 11.50
N GLU A 48 -19.02 32.64 11.73
CA GLU A 48 -20.16 33.18 12.49
C GLU A 48 -19.81 33.21 14.00
N GLU A 49 -20.35 34.17 14.75
CA GLU A 49 -20.17 34.27 16.21
C GLU A 49 -20.56 32.99 16.96
N LYS A 50 -21.45 32.17 16.37
CA LYS A 50 -21.90 30.88 16.91
C LYS A 50 -20.83 29.79 16.89
N CYS A 51 -19.71 29.99 16.20
CA CYS A 51 -18.68 28.98 15.99
C CYS A 51 -17.42 29.23 16.85
N SER A 52 -17.53 30.04 17.91
CA SER A 52 -16.41 30.48 18.75
C SER A 52 -15.71 29.36 19.54
N ASN A 53 -16.37 28.20 19.71
CA ASN A 53 -15.83 27.05 20.42
C ASN A 53 -15.27 25.95 19.51
N ALA A 54 -15.37 26.11 18.18
CA ALA A 54 -14.95 25.06 17.26
C ALA A 54 -13.42 24.93 17.23
N THR A 55 -12.95 23.69 17.32
CA THR A 55 -11.52 23.34 17.25
C THR A 55 -11.15 22.68 15.92
N SER A 56 -12.15 22.30 15.13
CA SER A 56 -11.97 21.67 13.81
C SER A 56 -12.62 22.49 12.70
N GLY A 57 -11.91 22.64 11.58
CA GLY A 57 -12.38 23.39 10.41
C GLY A 57 -12.23 22.61 9.11
N ASN A 58 -13.35 22.35 8.43
CA ASN A 58 -13.38 21.81 7.07
C ASN A 58 -13.60 22.94 6.06
N PHE A 59 -12.61 23.15 5.19
CA PHE A 59 -12.61 24.16 4.13
C PHE A 59 -12.37 23.54 2.75
N GLU A 60 -12.72 22.27 2.58
CA GLU A 60 -12.51 21.55 1.33
C GLU A 60 -13.34 22.09 0.15
N GLN A 61 -12.85 21.91 -1.07
CA GLN A 61 -13.63 22.13 -2.29
C GLN A 61 -14.19 23.56 -2.42
N ASN A 62 -13.44 24.54 -1.91
CA ASN A 62 -13.86 25.94 -1.82
C ASN A 62 -13.22 26.87 -2.86
N SER A 63 -12.42 26.31 -3.78
CA SER A 63 -11.61 27.08 -4.72
C SER A 63 -10.71 28.11 -4.01
N LEU A 64 -10.25 27.80 -2.80
CA LEU A 64 -9.37 28.68 -2.04
C LEU A 64 -8.01 28.79 -2.73
N SER A 65 -7.61 30.03 -2.99
CA SER A 65 -6.27 30.37 -3.51
C SER A 65 -5.33 30.92 -2.42
N ASP A 66 -5.85 31.11 -1.21
CA ASP A 66 -5.11 31.58 -0.04
C ASP A 66 -5.73 31.02 1.24
N TYR A 67 -4.96 31.08 2.32
CA TYR A 67 -5.32 30.58 3.63
C TYR A 67 -6.25 31.54 4.38
N PRO A 68 -7.27 31.04 5.09
CA PRO A 68 -8.17 31.90 5.85
C PRO A 68 -7.51 32.37 7.18
N ASP A 69 -7.67 33.64 7.57
CA ASP A 69 -7.01 34.23 8.77
C ASP A 69 -7.38 33.54 10.10
N MET A 70 -8.47 32.77 10.08
CA MET A 70 -9.04 32.01 11.20
C MET A 70 -8.31 30.71 11.52
N LEU A 71 -7.25 30.31 10.78
CA LEU A 71 -6.52 29.06 11.04
C LEU A 71 -5.98 28.95 12.48
N LYS A 72 -5.69 30.08 13.14
CA LYS A 72 -5.23 30.13 14.54
C LYS A 72 -6.17 29.52 15.57
N PHE A 73 -7.44 29.32 15.23
CA PHE A 73 -8.44 28.81 16.17
C PHE A 73 -8.55 27.29 16.15
N PHE A 74 -7.98 26.63 15.14
CA PHE A 74 -8.19 25.20 14.93
C PHE A 74 -6.97 24.38 15.37
N THR A 75 -7.26 23.18 15.88
CA THR A 75 -6.30 22.10 16.07
C THR A 75 -6.33 21.12 14.92
N GLU A 76 -7.43 21.07 14.18
CA GLU A 76 -7.65 20.14 13.07
C GLU A 76 -8.22 20.91 11.88
N VAL A 77 -7.53 20.89 10.75
CA VAL A 77 -7.93 21.65 9.57
C VAL A 77 -7.83 20.79 8.33
N SER A 78 -8.91 20.75 7.56
CA SER A 78 -8.86 20.30 6.17
C SER A 78 -9.07 21.47 5.21
N MET A 79 -8.18 21.57 4.24
CA MET A 79 -8.26 22.46 3.08
C MET A 79 -7.99 21.68 1.79
N ALA A 80 -8.31 20.38 1.79
CA ALA A 80 -8.13 19.53 0.62
C ALA A 80 -8.99 19.97 -0.58
N SER A 81 -8.59 19.59 -1.79
CA SER A 81 -9.30 19.88 -3.04
C SER A 81 -9.54 21.39 -3.27
N ASN A 82 -8.52 22.22 -3.08
CA ASN A 82 -8.56 23.67 -3.31
C ASN A 82 -7.58 24.09 -4.42
N LEU A 83 -7.26 25.39 -4.51
CA LEU A 83 -6.35 25.97 -5.50
C LEU A 83 -5.10 26.55 -4.83
N LEU A 84 -4.70 26.03 -3.67
CA LEU A 84 -3.56 26.53 -2.91
C LEU A 84 -2.26 26.20 -3.65
N THR A 85 -1.36 27.18 -3.76
CA THR A 85 -0.10 27.04 -4.52
C THR A 85 1.15 26.97 -3.64
N ARG A 86 1.01 27.26 -2.35
CA ARG A 86 2.10 27.32 -1.36
C ARG A 86 1.61 26.73 -0.05
N LEU A 87 2.51 26.27 0.80
CA LEU A 87 2.17 25.85 2.17
C LEU A 87 1.73 27.05 3.03
N PRO A 88 0.94 26.83 4.10
CA PRO A 88 0.51 27.92 4.97
C PRO A 88 1.71 28.47 5.74
N ASN A 89 1.98 29.77 5.57
CA ASN A 89 2.94 30.48 6.40
C ASN A 89 2.17 31.12 7.57
N ILE A 90 2.37 30.58 8.77
CA ILE A 90 1.63 30.97 9.97
C ILE A 90 2.53 31.71 10.98
N THR A 91 3.57 32.42 10.54
CA THR A 91 4.52 33.17 11.40
C THR A 91 3.86 34.08 12.45
N HIS A 92 2.61 34.46 12.25
CA HIS A 92 1.83 35.32 13.15
C HIS A 92 0.74 34.58 13.95
N LEU A 93 0.62 33.27 13.79
CA LEU A 93 -0.44 32.44 14.35
C LEU A 93 0.21 31.32 15.15
N ASN A 94 0.05 31.36 16.47
CA ASN A 94 0.49 30.32 17.38
C ASN A 94 -0.43 29.10 17.18
N ALA A 95 -0.23 28.36 16.09
CA ALA A 95 -1.17 27.33 15.66
C ALA A 95 -0.89 26.03 16.40
N ASN A 96 -1.86 25.59 17.20
CA ASN A 96 -1.89 24.26 17.82
C ASN A 96 -2.39 23.20 16.83
N ILE A 97 -2.13 23.38 15.54
CA ILE A 97 -2.60 22.46 14.51
C ILE A 97 -1.85 21.14 14.67
N MET A 98 -2.60 20.10 14.99
CA MET A 98 -2.16 18.72 15.11
C MET A 98 -2.48 17.91 13.85
N VAL A 99 -3.56 18.27 13.14
CA VAL A 99 -4.01 17.62 11.91
C VAL A 99 -4.15 18.66 10.81
N LEU A 100 -3.44 18.46 9.69
CA LEU A 100 -3.47 19.35 8.53
C LEU A 100 -3.61 18.54 7.24
N GLU A 101 -4.77 18.69 6.59
CA GLU A 101 -5.08 18.05 5.31
C GLU A 101 -5.04 19.10 4.18
N LEU A 102 -4.13 18.92 3.23
CA LEU A 102 -3.87 19.82 2.11
C LEU A 102 -3.90 19.07 0.76
N SER A 103 -4.42 17.86 0.73
CA SER A 103 -4.39 17.03 -0.48
C SER A 103 -5.19 17.62 -1.64
N GLY A 104 -4.80 17.31 -2.87
CA GLY A 104 -5.52 17.78 -4.08
C GLY A 104 -5.46 19.30 -4.27
N ASN A 105 -4.30 19.90 -4.01
CA ASN A 105 -4.03 21.32 -4.25
C ASN A 105 -2.98 21.47 -5.37
N MET A 106 -2.40 22.66 -5.52
CA MET A 106 -1.33 22.95 -6.48
C MET A 106 -0.03 23.36 -5.77
N ILE A 107 0.18 22.87 -4.56
CA ILE A 107 1.30 23.26 -3.70
C ILE A 107 2.59 22.74 -4.32
N ALA A 108 3.44 23.65 -4.79
CA ALA A 108 4.78 23.33 -5.24
C ALA A 108 5.79 23.66 -4.14
N ASN A 109 7.04 23.22 -4.31
CA ASN A 109 8.13 23.51 -3.39
C ASN A 109 8.14 24.98 -2.96
N SER A 110 7.91 25.19 -1.67
CA SER A 110 8.21 26.41 -0.95
C SER A 110 9.06 26.03 0.26
N SER A 111 10.04 26.86 0.58
CA SER A 111 10.98 26.58 1.66
C SER A 111 10.50 27.23 2.95
N THR A 112 10.48 26.43 4.03
CA THR A 112 10.38 26.80 5.47
C THR A 112 9.01 27.11 6.07
N GLU A 113 7.88 27.02 5.34
CA GLU A 113 6.58 27.41 5.89
C GLU A 113 6.02 26.44 6.95
N LEU A 114 6.21 25.13 6.79
CA LEU A 114 5.72 24.15 7.77
C LEU A 114 6.67 23.93 8.97
N GLN A 115 7.88 24.50 8.95
CA GLN A 115 8.84 24.37 10.06
C GLN A 115 8.31 24.90 11.41
N GLN A 116 7.30 25.77 11.35
CA GLN A 116 6.70 26.41 12.53
C GLN A 116 5.60 25.55 13.18
N PHE A 117 5.10 24.52 12.50
CA PHE A 117 4.05 23.63 13.01
C PHE A 117 4.63 22.57 13.95
N SER A 118 5.12 23.00 15.11
CA SER A 118 5.83 22.14 16.07
C SER A 118 4.93 21.11 16.77
N SER A 119 3.60 21.22 16.66
CA SER A 119 2.62 20.30 17.25
C SER A 119 1.99 19.33 16.24
N LEU A 120 2.42 19.39 14.97
CA LEU A 120 1.80 18.63 13.90
C LEU A 120 2.07 17.13 14.05
N GLN A 121 1.00 16.34 14.04
CA GLN A 121 1.02 14.89 14.21
C GLN A 121 0.52 14.16 12.96
N ILE A 122 -0.42 14.75 12.24
CA ILE A 122 -1.00 14.19 11.02
C ILE A 122 -0.89 15.25 9.92
N LEU A 123 -0.28 14.86 8.82
CA LEU A 123 -0.12 15.70 7.65
C LEU A 123 -0.45 14.91 6.38
N ASP A 124 -1.41 15.40 5.61
CA ASP A 124 -1.64 14.96 4.24
C ASP A 124 -1.37 16.09 3.25
N VAL A 125 -0.41 15.88 2.36
CA VAL A 125 -0.09 16.77 1.25
C VAL A 125 -0.14 16.02 -0.09
N SER A 126 -0.89 14.91 -0.14
CA SER A 126 -1.01 14.09 -1.36
C SER A 126 -1.60 14.87 -2.52
N ASP A 127 -1.37 14.44 -3.76
CA ASP A 127 -1.92 15.09 -4.96
C ASP A 127 -1.59 16.60 -5.02
N ASN A 128 -0.30 16.91 -4.91
CA ASN A 128 0.25 18.26 -5.00
C ASN A 128 1.43 18.28 -6.00
N ARG A 129 2.33 19.25 -5.89
CA ARG A 129 3.48 19.45 -6.79
C ARG A 129 4.81 19.56 -6.02
N LEU A 130 4.90 18.93 -4.85
CA LEU A 130 6.09 18.97 -3.99
C LEU A 130 7.21 18.14 -4.62
N GLY A 131 8.41 18.70 -4.71
CA GLY A 131 9.62 18.07 -5.23
C GLY A 131 10.60 17.60 -4.15
N SER A 132 10.45 18.03 -2.90
CA SER A 132 11.29 17.61 -1.77
C SER A 132 10.53 17.62 -0.45
N LEU A 133 11.14 17.06 0.60
CA LEU A 133 10.60 16.99 1.96
C LEU A 133 11.21 18.03 2.93
N GLU A 134 11.87 19.05 2.40
CA GLU A 134 12.54 20.12 3.19
C GLU A 134 11.56 20.98 4.01
N PHE A 135 10.27 20.92 3.67
CA PHE A 135 9.23 21.64 4.38
C PHE A 135 8.87 21.02 5.74
N LEU A 136 9.22 19.75 5.97
CA LEU A 136 8.81 19.04 7.19
C LEU A 136 9.29 19.74 8.47
N PRO A 137 8.50 19.71 9.55
CA PRO A 137 8.83 20.41 10.79
C PRO A 137 10.06 19.82 11.49
N GLU A 138 10.83 20.68 12.16
CA GLU A 138 11.90 20.29 13.07
C GLU A 138 11.65 20.94 14.45
N PRO A 139 11.41 20.16 15.53
CA PRO A 139 11.39 18.70 15.59
C PRO A 139 10.17 18.09 14.87
N CYS A 140 10.37 16.95 14.21
CA CYS A 140 9.28 16.25 13.54
C CYS A 140 8.50 15.35 14.51
N LEU A 141 7.29 15.76 14.86
CA LEU A 141 6.37 15.01 15.74
C LEU A 141 5.31 14.21 14.97
N LEU A 142 5.46 14.10 13.64
CA LEU A 142 4.50 13.39 12.81
C LEU A 142 4.38 11.92 13.21
N VAL A 143 3.14 11.47 13.36
CA VAL A 143 2.73 10.09 13.57
C VAL A 143 2.22 9.48 12.26
N ASN A 144 1.47 10.26 11.48
CA ASN A 144 0.98 9.87 10.16
C ASN A 144 1.39 10.94 9.14
N PHE A 145 2.03 10.51 8.06
CA PHE A 145 2.42 11.39 6.98
C PHE A 145 2.09 10.77 5.62
N THR A 146 1.34 11.51 4.80
CA THR A 146 1.03 11.16 3.42
C THR A 146 1.43 12.28 2.48
N ALA A 147 2.20 11.94 1.45
CA ALA A 147 2.55 12.82 0.35
C ALA A 147 2.53 12.03 -0.97
N ASP A 148 1.48 11.23 -1.15
CA ASP A 148 1.29 10.44 -2.36
C ASP A 148 1.11 11.38 -3.57
N TYR A 149 1.45 10.92 -4.78
CA TYR A 149 1.21 11.65 -6.04
C TYR A 149 1.76 13.09 -6.02
N ASN A 150 3.06 13.20 -5.74
CA ASN A 150 3.84 14.43 -5.82
C ASN A 150 5.06 14.21 -6.76
N TYR A 151 6.01 15.15 -6.78
CA TYR A 151 7.25 15.08 -7.57
C TYR A 151 8.49 14.82 -6.68
N ILE A 152 8.32 14.20 -5.50
CA ILE A 152 9.40 14.05 -4.52
C ILE A 152 10.47 13.10 -5.07
N ALA A 153 11.68 13.62 -5.27
CA ALA A 153 12.79 12.86 -5.83
C ALA A 153 13.75 12.26 -4.78
N SER A 154 13.76 12.81 -3.56
CA SER A 154 14.70 12.43 -2.50
C SER A 154 14.03 12.37 -1.13
N LEU A 155 14.40 11.35 -0.35
CA LEU A 155 13.97 11.16 1.04
C LEU A 155 14.95 11.77 2.06
N GLN A 156 16.06 12.34 1.60
CA GLN A 156 17.01 13.01 2.48
C GLN A 156 16.37 14.27 3.09
N GLY A 157 16.87 14.67 4.26
CA GLY A 157 16.42 15.87 4.97
C GLY A 157 15.64 15.54 6.25
N PRO A 158 14.71 16.44 6.66
CA PRO A 158 14.08 16.39 7.99
C PRO A 158 13.24 15.14 8.25
N LEU A 159 12.82 14.40 7.21
CA LEU A 159 12.08 13.14 7.34
C LEU A 159 12.80 12.15 8.27
N SER A 160 14.13 12.10 8.23
CA SER A 160 14.93 11.21 9.09
C SER A 160 14.79 11.51 10.59
N SER A 161 14.35 12.71 10.96
CA SER A 161 14.10 13.14 12.34
C SER A 161 12.70 12.78 12.87
N CYS A 162 11.80 12.30 12.00
CA CYS A 162 10.41 11.95 12.32
C CYS A 162 10.31 10.61 13.08
N THR A 163 10.89 10.55 14.27
CA THR A 163 11.04 9.34 15.08
C THR A 163 9.72 8.73 15.59
N GLN A 164 8.62 9.51 15.58
CA GLN A 164 7.30 9.08 16.04
C GLN A 164 6.41 8.49 14.93
N LEU A 165 6.90 8.45 13.69
CA LEU A 165 6.12 7.97 12.55
C LEU A 165 5.67 6.52 12.75
N ARG A 166 4.38 6.30 12.50
CA ARG A 166 3.73 4.98 12.47
C ARG A 166 3.21 4.65 11.08
N TYR A 167 2.82 5.66 10.31
CA TYR A 167 2.34 5.53 8.94
C TYR A 167 3.06 6.54 8.03
N LEU A 168 3.71 6.02 6.98
CA LEU A 168 4.36 6.83 5.95
C LEU A 168 3.93 6.35 4.57
N SER A 169 3.33 7.24 3.78
CA SER A 169 2.96 6.98 2.39
C SER A 169 3.55 8.04 1.47
N LEU A 170 4.29 7.57 0.47
CA LEU A 170 4.99 8.36 -0.54
C LEU A 170 4.79 7.76 -1.93
N ASN A 171 3.61 7.16 -2.19
CA ASN A 171 3.31 6.50 -3.45
C ASN A 171 3.33 7.49 -4.62
N GLY A 172 3.63 7.03 -5.82
CA GLY A 172 3.47 7.85 -7.03
C GLY A 172 4.35 9.10 -7.00
N ASN A 173 5.60 8.98 -6.56
CA ASN A 173 6.60 10.05 -6.54
C ASN A 173 7.77 9.71 -7.48
N GLU A 174 8.83 10.53 -7.45
CA GLU A 174 10.01 10.38 -8.29
C GLU A 174 11.22 9.80 -7.53
N VAL A 175 10.97 9.07 -6.43
CA VAL A 175 12.04 8.52 -5.58
C VAL A 175 12.79 7.42 -6.35
N ALA A 176 14.02 7.74 -6.77
CA ALA A 176 14.86 6.80 -7.51
C ALA A 176 15.79 5.97 -6.60
N SER A 177 15.99 6.37 -5.35
CA SER A 177 16.82 5.63 -4.40
C SER A 177 16.44 5.94 -2.96
N ILE A 178 16.71 4.98 -2.06
CA ILE A 178 16.51 5.15 -0.62
C ILE A 178 17.89 5.09 0.06
N PRO A 179 18.28 6.11 0.85
CA PRO A 179 19.52 6.07 1.61
C PRO A 179 19.59 4.85 2.54
N ALA A 180 20.80 4.33 2.75
CA ALA A 180 21.01 3.31 3.76
C ALA A 180 20.60 3.84 5.15
N ASN A 181 19.96 2.98 5.96
CA ASN A 181 19.48 3.32 7.30
C ASN A 181 18.46 4.47 7.35
N MET A 182 17.81 4.83 6.23
CA MET A 182 16.86 5.95 6.16
C MET A 182 15.78 5.90 7.27
N PHE A 183 15.32 4.69 7.60
CA PHE A 183 14.25 4.47 8.57
C PHE A 183 14.74 4.07 9.96
N ALA A 184 16.06 4.03 10.21
CA ALA A 184 16.62 3.45 11.44
C ALA A 184 16.15 4.15 12.73
N GLY A 185 15.82 5.45 12.66
CA GLY A 185 15.28 6.21 13.78
C GLY A 185 13.75 6.07 13.99
N MET A 186 13.03 5.45 13.06
CA MET A 186 11.56 5.33 13.09
C MET A 186 11.13 3.99 13.69
N ALA A 187 11.50 3.75 14.95
CA ALA A 187 11.30 2.46 15.62
C ALA A 187 9.82 2.03 15.73
N ASP A 188 8.89 2.98 15.70
CA ASP A 188 7.45 2.73 15.75
C ASP A 188 6.75 2.67 14.38
N LEU A 189 7.51 2.74 13.27
CA LEU A 189 6.95 2.69 11.91
C LEU A 189 6.28 1.34 11.65
N ARG A 190 4.98 1.36 11.35
CA ARG A 190 4.15 0.15 11.16
C ARG A 190 3.78 -0.08 9.71
N ILE A 191 3.56 0.99 8.96
CA ILE A 191 3.16 0.93 7.56
C ILE A 191 4.03 1.87 6.76
N LEU A 192 4.64 1.34 5.71
CA LEU A 192 5.43 2.09 4.75
C LEU A 192 4.95 1.78 3.34
N SER A 193 4.58 2.83 2.60
CA SER A 193 4.17 2.73 1.22
C SER A 193 5.04 3.61 0.33
N LEU A 194 5.73 2.99 -0.62
CA LEU A 194 6.63 3.60 -1.60
C LEU A 194 6.30 3.09 -3.01
N SER A 195 5.07 2.64 -3.23
CA SER A 195 4.65 2.09 -4.52
C SER A 195 4.69 3.16 -5.60
N ASP A 196 4.77 2.75 -6.87
CA ASP A 196 4.76 3.65 -8.02
C ASP A 196 5.88 4.71 -7.97
N ASN A 197 7.08 4.32 -7.49
CA ASN A 197 8.30 5.13 -7.50
C ASN A 197 9.42 4.44 -8.31
N PRO A 198 10.26 5.15 -9.07
CA PRO A 198 11.26 4.55 -9.95
C PRO A 198 12.53 4.03 -9.22
N LEU A 199 12.38 3.23 -8.16
CA LEU A 199 13.49 2.79 -7.30
C LEU A 199 14.54 1.93 -8.04
N GLY A 200 14.10 0.96 -8.84
CA GLY A 200 14.96 0.06 -9.63
C GLY A 200 15.79 -0.95 -8.82
N THR A 201 16.52 -0.51 -7.81
CA THR A 201 17.28 -1.35 -6.86
C THR A 201 17.18 -0.80 -5.44
N LEU A 202 17.43 -1.66 -4.45
CA LEU A 202 17.49 -1.29 -3.04
C LEU A 202 18.82 -1.74 -2.43
N SER A 203 19.35 -0.96 -1.50
CA SER A 203 20.43 -1.45 -0.62
C SER A 203 19.88 -2.44 0.41
N GLY A 204 20.69 -3.42 0.81
CA GLY A 204 20.34 -4.34 1.90
C GLY A 204 20.22 -3.67 3.27
N ASP A 205 20.70 -2.44 3.41
CA ASP A 205 20.68 -1.67 4.67
C ASP A 205 19.52 -0.67 4.77
N VAL A 206 18.57 -0.65 3.81
CA VAL A 206 17.45 0.32 3.82
C VAL A 206 16.58 0.18 5.08
N PHE A 207 16.24 -1.05 5.46
CA PHE A 207 15.41 -1.34 6.64
C PHE A 207 16.23 -1.84 7.83
N ARG A 208 17.47 -1.33 7.97
CA ARG A 208 18.32 -1.69 9.12
C ARG A 208 17.84 -0.96 10.37
N GLY A 209 17.67 -1.70 11.47
CA GLY A 209 17.15 -1.20 12.75
C GLY A 209 15.96 -2.04 13.22
N PRO A 210 15.54 -1.95 14.50
CA PRO A 210 14.42 -2.73 15.03
C PRO A 210 13.08 -2.06 14.65
N LEU A 211 12.67 -2.23 13.39
CA LEU A 211 11.42 -1.63 12.89
C LEU A 211 10.23 -2.52 13.25
N LYS A 212 9.15 -1.91 13.77
CA LYS A 212 7.85 -2.57 14.00
C LYS A 212 6.98 -2.62 12.73
N LEU A 213 7.62 -2.73 11.57
CA LEU A 213 6.96 -2.67 10.28
C LEU A 213 6.08 -3.90 10.11
N ASN A 214 4.77 -3.68 9.96
CA ASN A 214 3.77 -4.73 9.74
C ASN A 214 3.41 -4.86 8.25
N SER A 215 3.39 -3.74 7.52
CA SER A 215 3.03 -3.69 6.10
C SER A 215 4.03 -2.88 5.30
N LEU A 216 4.50 -3.45 4.20
CA LEU A 216 5.42 -2.80 3.26
C LEU A 216 4.88 -2.91 1.83
N PHE A 217 4.69 -1.76 1.20
CA PHE A 217 4.23 -1.65 -0.17
C PHE A 217 5.34 -1.06 -1.06
N LEU A 218 5.82 -1.87 -1.99
CA LEU A 218 6.87 -1.57 -2.97
C LEU A 218 6.39 -2.00 -4.37
N SER A 219 5.09 -1.88 -4.64
CA SER A 219 4.53 -2.30 -5.92
C SER A 219 4.85 -1.28 -7.01
N ALA A 220 5.06 -1.73 -8.25
CA ALA A 220 5.39 -0.87 -9.38
C ALA A 220 6.62 0.04 -9.13
N THR A 221 7.67 -0.52 -8.52
CA THR A 221 8.90 0.23 -8.20
C THR A 221 10.10 -0.11 -9.08
N GLU A 222 9.84 -0.79 -10.20
CA GLU A 222 10.85 -1.26 -11.15
C GLU A 222 11.92 -2.20 -10.58
N LEU A 223 11.70 -2.78 -9.39
CA LEU A 223 12.71 -3.63 -8.73
C LEU A 223 13.07 -4.83 -9.58
N THR A 224 14.36 -5.04 -9.78
CA THR A 224 14.90 -6.19 -10.55
C THR A 224 15.31 -7.36 -9.67
N ALA A 225 15.66 -7.09 -8.41
CA ALA A 225 15.99 -8.10 -7.40
C ALA A 225 15.69 -7.57 -5.99
N ILE A 226 15.58 -8.49 -5.03
CA ILE A 226 15.45 -8.16 -3.60
C ILE A 226 16.76 -8.56 -2.88
N PRO A 227 17.47 -7.62 -2.24
CA PRO A 227 18.71 -7.93 -1.51
C PRO A 227 18.48 -8.95 -0.40
N ARG A 228 19.46 -9.87 -0.22
CA ARG A 228 19.35 -11.01 0.71
C ARG A 228 18.97 -10.63 2.14
N ARG A 229 19.45 -9.49 2.64
CA ARG A 229 19.27 -9.03 4.04
C ARG A 229 18.33 -7.83 4.16
N LEU A 230 17.58 -7.51 3.09
CA LEU A 230 16.73 -6.32 3.05
C LEU A 230 15.77 -6.25 4.25
N PHE A 231 15.26 -7.40 4.71
CA PHE A 231 14.23 -7.48 5.75
C PHE A 231 14.75 -7.88 7.14
N SER A 232 16.07 -7.89 7.33
CA SER A 232 16.70 -8.32 8.58
C SER A 232 16.32 -7.47 9.79
N GLY A 233 15.91 -6.21 9.58
CA GLY A 233 15.39 -5.31 10.62
C GLY A 233 13.86 -5.25 10.75
N THR A 234 13.11 -6.07 10.00
CA THR A 234 11.64 -6.04 10.01
C THR A 234 11.04 -7.41 10.37
N PRO A 235 11.34 -7.98 11.56
CA PRO A 235 10.90 -9.33 11.93
C PRO A 235 9.38 -9.45 12.10
N GLU A 236 8.68 -8.32 12.32
CA GLU A 236 7.23 -8.25 12.49
C GLU A 236 6.44 -8.09 11.18
N LEU A 237 7.12 -8.11 10.03
CA LEU A 237 6.46 -7.86 8.73
C LEU A 237 5.48 -8.97 8.39
N LYS A 238 4.21 -8.60 8.21
CA LYS A 238 3.08 -9.50 7.92
C LYS A 238 2.63 -9.41 6.47
N PHE A 239 2.68 -8.22 5.89
CA PHE A 239 2.19 -7.97 4.53
C PHE A 239 3.29 -7.35 3.69
N LEU A 240 3.70 -8.06 2.63
CA LEU A 240 4.74 -7.61 1.69
C LEU A 240 4.19 -7.59 0.27
N TYR A 241 4.09 -6.38 -0.31
CA TYR A 241 3.58 -6.15 -1.65
C TYR A 241 4.70 -5.69 -2.59
N LEU A 242 5.14 -6.60 -3.45
CA LEU A 242 6.19 -6.44 -4.47
C LEU A 242 5.63 -6.59 -5.89
N SER A 243 4.34 -6.32 -6.08
CA SER A 243 3.63 -6.51 -7.35
C SER A 243 4.13 -5.55 -8.44
N ARG A 244 3.93 -5.89 -9.72
CA ARG A 244 4.27 -5.04 -10.88
C ARG A 244 5.74 -4.57 -10.90
N ASN A 245 6.66 -5.38 -10.40
CA ASN A 245 8.10 -5.13 -10.50
C ASN A 245 8.71 -5.89 -11.70
N ARG A 246 10.04 -5.96 -11.77
CA ARG A 246 10.80 -6.66 -12.81
C ARG A 246 11.57 -7.85 -12.25
N LEU A 247 11.08 -8.45 -11.15
CA LEU A 247 11.74 -9.58 -10.47
C LEU A 247 11.74 -10.82 -11.38
N ARG A 248 12.92 -11.40 -11.61
CA ARG A 248 13.08 -12.66 -12.36
C ARG A 248 13.12 -13.89 -11.46
N ASP A 249 13.64 -13.71 -10.25
CA ASP A 249 13.76 -14.76 -9.26
C ASP A 249 12.76 -14.53 -8.13
N PHE A 250 12.17 -15.62 -7.63
CA PHE A 250 11.40 -15.56 -6.40
C PHE A 250 12.33 -15.19 -5.22
N PRO A 251 11.97 -14.23 -4.35
CA PRO A 251 12.83 -13.72 -3.28
C PRO A 251 12.94 -14.68 -2.07
N SER A 252 13.32 -15.93 -2.32
CA SER A 252 13.30 -17.02 -1.32
C SER A 252 14.24 -16.78 -0.14
N GLN A 253 15.41 -16.19 -0.38
CA GLN A 253 16.38 -15.89 0.68
C GLN A 253 15.92 -14.73 1.58
N PRO A 254 15.55 -13.54 1.04
CA PRO A 254 15.03 -12.45 1.88
C PRO A 254 13.81 -12.81 2.73
N ILE A 255 12.84 -13.56 2.19
CA ILE A 255 11.61 -13.86 2.95
C ILE A 255 11.81 -14.91 4.05
N ARG A 256 12.93 -15.64 4.06
CA ARG A 256 13.27 -16.58 5.16
C ARG A 256 13.47 -15.87 6.50
N GLU A 257 13.79 -14.59 6.48
CA GLU A 257 13.94 -13.77 7.68
C GLU A 257 12.57 -13.32 8.25
N LEU A 258 11.48 -13.48 7.48
CA LEU A 258 10.15 -12.97 7.82
C LEU A 258 9.26 -14.05 8.46
N ALA A 259 9.54 -14.39 9.72
CA ALA A 259 8.78 -15.41 10.46
C ALA A 259 7.29 -15.06 10.66
N ALA A 260 6.95 -13.76 10.68
CA ALA A 260 5.59 -13.26 10.83
C ALA A 260 4.84 -13.05 9.50
N LEU A 261 5.48 -13.30 8.35
CA LEU A 261 4.88 -13.02 7.03
C LEU A 261 3.59 -13.82 6.83
N GLN A 262 2.51 -13.13 6.48
CA GLN A 262 1.18 -13.71 6.24
C GLN A 262 0.78 -13.62 4.77
N GLU A 263 1.09 -12.51 4.11
CA GLU A 263 0.77 -12.28 2.71
C GLU A 263 2.00 -11.77 1.95
N LEU A 264 2.34 -12.47 0.88
CA LEU A 264 3.32 -12.07 -0.11
C LEU A 264 2.61 -11.87 -1.45
N SER A 265 2.68 -10.66 -2.00
CA SER A 265 2.24 -10.42 -3.37
C SER A 265 3.43 -10.08 -4.25
N ILE A 266 3.64 -10.90 -5.27
CA ILE A 266 4.64 -10.74 -6.34
C ILE A 266 3.95 -10.84 -7.71
N TRP A 267 2.65 -10.51 -7.74
CA TRP A 267 1.83 -10.42 -8.92
C TRP A 267 2.45 -9.53 -10.00
N GLY A 268 2.38 -9.90 -11.27
CA GLY A 268 2.84 -9.01 -12.36
C GLY A 268 4.36 -8.83 -12.41
N ASN A 269 5.14 -9.87 -12.10
CA ASN A 269 6.60 -9.89 -12.22
C ASN A 269 7.04 -10.79 -13.39
N ARG A 270 8.33 -11.15 -13.46
CA ARG A 270 8.93 -11.99 -14.52
C ARG A 270 9.46 -13.31 -13.95
N ILE A 271 8.81 -13.83 -12.91
CA ILE A 271 9.28 -15.03 -12.20
C ILE A 271 9.06 -16.26 -13.07
N THR A 272 10.12 -17.02 -13.34
CA THR A 272 10.06 -18.22 -14.20
C THR A 272 9.94 -19.53 -13.42
N GLU A 273 10.39 -19.55 -12.16
CA GLU A 273 10.48 -20.75 -11.34
C GLU A 273 9.99 -20.51 -9.91
N LEU A 274 9.36 -21.53 -9.32
CA LEU A 274 8.96 -21.52 -7.92
C LEU A 274 10.06 -22.14 -7.04
N PRO A 275 10.35 -21.56 -5.86
CA PRO A 275 11.33 -22.13 -4.95
C PRO A 275 10.74 -23.29 -4.16
N THR A 276 11.63 -24.08 -3.54
CA THR A 276 11.27 -24.93 -2.41
C THR A 276 11.51 -24.17 -1.09
N LEU A 277 10.44 -23.86 -0.36
CA LEU A 277 10.49 -23.09 0.89
C LEU A 277 10.63 -23.98 2.14
N SER A 278 11.59 -24.92 2.15
CA SER A 278 11.83 -25.78 3.32
C SER A 278 12.13 -24.95 4.57
N ASN A 279 11.38 -25.19 5.64
CA ASN A 279 11.51 -24.54 6.95
C ASN A 279 11.37 -23.01 6.94
N CYS A 280 10.62 -22.46 5.98
CA CYS A 280 10.33 -21.02 5.94
C CYS A 280 8.91 -20.70 6.38
N CYS A 281 8.75 -19.47 6.87
CA CYS A 281 7.53 -18.70 6.71
C CYS A 281 6.28 -19.36 7.34
N PRO A 282 6.31 -19.75 8.63
CA PRO A 282 5.26 -20.58 9.25
C PRO A 282 3.87 -19.92 9.32
N GLN A 283 3.82 -18.59 9.17
CA GLN A 283 2.59 -17.81 9.19
C GLN A 283 2.09 -17.44 7.79
N LEU A 284 2.81 -17.84 6.73
CA LEU A 284 2.49 -17.44 5.36
C LEU A 284 1.18 -18.10 4.95
N GLN A 285 0.15 -17.29 4.75
CA GLN A 285 -1.20 -17.75 4.42
C GLN A 285 -1.52 -17.53 2.95
N LYS A 286 -0.96 -16.50 2.32
CA LYS A 286 -1.29 -16.14 0.94
C LYS A 286 -0.05 -15.75 0.16
N VAL A 287 0.11 -16.35 -1.01
CA VAL A 287 1.12 -15.99 -2.01
C VAL A 287 0.42 -15.69 -3.33
N ASP A 288 0.61 -14.47 -3.83
CA ASP A 288 0.11 -14.05 -5.13
C ASP A 288 1.24 -14.01 -6.17
N LEU A 289 1.23 -14.98 -7.08
CA LEU A 289 2.14 -15.15 -8.21
C LEU A 289 1.40 -15.01 -9.56
N ASP A 290 0.17 -14.49 -9.56
CA ASP A 290 -0.58 -14.26 -10.79
C ASP A 290 0.27 -13.36 -11.76
N MET A 291 0.07 -13.51 -13.06
CA MET A 291 0.77 -12.72 -14.10
C MET A 291 2.30 -12.74 -13.95
N ASN A 292 2.88 -13.93 -13.90
CA ASN A 292 4.32 -14.17 -13.97
C ASN A 292 4.66 -15.05 -15.19
N GLU A 293 5.90 -15.55 -15.26
CA GLU A 293 6.42 -16.34 -16.38
C GLU A 293 6.64 -17.82 -16.00
N VAL A 294 5.96 -18.32 -14.96
CA VAL A 294 6.11 -19.69 -14.47
C VAL A 294 5.59 -20.68 -15.53
N ARG A 295 6.46 -21.61 -15.94
CA ARG A 295 6.13 -22.61 -16.98
C ARG A 295 5.83 -23.99 -16.42
N ALA A 296 6.69 -24.50 -15.56
CA ALA A 296 6.64 -25.89 -15.11
C ALA A 296 7.00 -26.00 -13.62
N PRO A 297 6.08 -25.64 -12.70
CA PRO A 297 6.34 -25.79 -11.28
C PRO A 297 6.44 -27.28 -10.92
N SER A 298 7.45 -27.65 -10.14
CA SER A 298 7.55 -29.01 -9.62
C SER A 298 6.51 -29.25 -8.52
N GLU A 299 6.12 -30.52 -8.34
CA GLU A 299 5.24 -30.92 -7.23
C GLU A 299 5.81 -30.45 -5.88
N GLU A 300 7.11 -30.66 -5.66
CA GLU A 300 7.77 -30.30 -4.41
C GLU A 300 7.77 -28.79 -4.16
N ALA A 301 7.97 -27.97 -5.20
CA ALA A 301 7.92 -26.52 -5.04
C ALA A 301 6.54 -26.08 -4.56
N VAL A 302 5.46 -26.59 -5.17
CA VAL A 302 4.08 -26.24 -4.78
C VAL A 302 3.72 -26.82 -3.41
N LEU A 303 4.08 -28.08 -3.14
CA LEU A 303 3.87 -28.70 -1.82
C LEU A 303 4.61 -27.95 -0.71
N SER A 304 5.77 -27.35 -0.99
CA SER A 304 6.51 -26.59 0.02
C SER A 304 5.71 -25.40 0.57
N PHE A 305 4.89 -24.75 -0.26
CA PHE A 305 3.98 -23.68 0.20
C PHE A 305 2.85 -24.24 1.08
N VAL A 306 2.26 -25.37 0.68
CA VAL A 306 1.17 -26.03 1.44
C VAL A 306 1.66 -26.50 2.81
N ARG A 307 2.85 -27.14 2.86
CA ARG A 307 3.48 -27.55 4.13
C ARG A 307 3.85 -26.35 5.00
N GLY A 308 4.15 -25.20 4.39
CA GLY A 308 4.41 -23.91 5.04
C GLY A 308 3.16 -23.17 5.52
N ASN A 309 1.99 -23.83 5.59
CA ASN A 309 0.72 -23.28 6.05
C ASN A 309 0.07 -22.25 5.09
N ALA A 310 0.55 -22.16 3.84
CA ALA A 310 -0.07 -21.30 2.84
C ALA A 310 -1.45 -21.84 2.49
N SER A 311 -2.47 -21.14 3.00
CA SER A 311 -3.85 -21.40 2.61
C SER A 311 -4.05 -21.13 1.13
N THR A 312 -3.41 -20.09 0.57
CA THR A 312 -3.71 -19.55 -0.75
C THR A 312 -2.44 -19.37 -1.60
N LEU A 313 -2.42 -19.93 -2.82
CA LEU A 313 -1.38 -19.73 -3.83
C LEU A 313 -2.04 -19.40 -5.18
N LEU A 314 -1.78 -18.20 -5.70
CA LEU A 314 -2.36 -17.69 -6.94
C LEU A 314 -1.31 -17.79 -8.06
N LEU A 315 -1.60 -18.51 -9.14
CA LEU A 315 -0.70 -18.77 -10.28
C LEU A 315 -1.39 -18.54 -11.63
N LYS A 316 -2.43 -17.71 -11.67
CA LYS A 316 -3.16 -17.35 -12.89
C LYS A 316 -2.31 -16.55 -13.85
N ASN A 317 -2.67 -16.59 -15.14
CA ASN A 317 -1.99 -15.85 -16.19
C ASN A 317 -0.46 -16.08 -16.23
N ASN A 318 -0.03 -17.30 -15.89
CA ASN A 318 1.32 -17.80 -16.10
C ASN A 318 1.31 -18.76 -17.32
N PRO A 319 2.41 -18.86 -18.10
CA PRO A 319 2.53 -19.76 -19.25
C PRO A 319 2.73 -21.23 -18.83
N LEU A 320 1.85 -21.73 -17.97
CA LEU A 320 1.91 -23.08 -17.39
C LEU A 320 1.77 -24.15 -18.48
N GLN A 321 2.72 -25.08 -18.51
CA GLN A 321 2.73 -26.20 -19.44
C GLN A 321 1.79 -27.30 -18.93
N PRO A 322 0.85 -27.80 -19.76
CA PRO A 322 -0.14 -28.80 -19.37
C PRO A 322 0.47 -30.08 -18.74
N HIS A 323 1.56 -30.58 -19.33
CA HIS A 323 2.24 -31.79 -18.85
C HIS A 323 2.93 -31.59 -17.49
N ALA A 324 3.30 -30.36 -17.17
CA ALA A 324 3.99 -30.03 -15.93
C ALA A 324 3.05 -29.95 -14.71
N LEU A 325 1.74 -30.10 -14.91
CA LEU A 325 0.73 -30.14 -13.84
C LEU A 325 0.12 -31.53 -13.64
N ARG A 326 0.66 -32.59 -14.26
CA ARG A 326 0.14 -33.96 -14.12
C ARG A 326 0.13 -34.41 -12.66
N TRP A 327 1.16 -34.06 -11.89
CA TRP A 327 1.21 -34.35 -10.45
C TRP A 327 0.09 -33.68 -9.67
N ALA A 328 -0.41 -32.52 -10.10
CA ALA A 328 -1.43 -31.77 -9.36
C ALA A 328 -2.77 -32.50 -9.31
N LEU A 329 -3.08 -33.30 -10.35
CA LEU A 329 -4.25 -34.19 -10.38
C LEU A 329 -4.02 -35.53 -9.67
N ALA A 330 -2.78 -35.97 -9.53
CA ALA A 330 -2.45 -37.28 -8.93
C ALA A 330 -2.09 -37.19 -7.45
N SER A 331 -1.74 -35.99 -6.94
CA SER A 331 -1.19 -35.79 -5.60
C SER A 331 -2.29 -35.81 -4.52
N PRO A 332 -2.33 -36.83 -3.63
CA PRO A 332 -3.36 -36.95 -2.61
C PRO A 332 -3.36 -35.79 -1.61
N ALA A 333 -2.18 -35.19 -1.36
CA ALA A 333 -2.03 -34.04 -0.48
C ALA A 333 -2.71 -32.77 -1.01
N LEU A 334 -2.94 -32.73 -2.32
CA LEU A 334 -3.52 -31.59 -3.00
C LEU A 334 -4.98 -31.80 -3.41
N GLN A 335 -5.43 -33.06 -3.49
CA GLN A 335 -6.82 -33.45 -3.73
C GLN A 335 -7.87 -32.66 -2.89
N PRO A 336 -7.69 -32.41 -1.57
CA PRO A 336 -8.68 -31.69 -0.76
C PRO A 336 -8.92 -30.26 -1.23
N PHE A 337 -7.99 -29.71 -1.97
CA PHE A 337 -8.11 -28.38 -2.47
C PHE A 337 -8.85 -28.39 -3.84
N VAL A 338 -8.80 -29.47 -4.64
CA VAL A 338 -9.33 -29.57 -6.02
C VAL A 338 -10.87 -29.49 -6.10
N GLN A 339 -11.44 -28.54 -6.87
CA GLN A 339 -12.85 -28.53 -7.30
C GLN A 339 -13.02 -28.31 -8.80
N GLN A 340 -14.14 -28.81 -9.36
CA GLN A 340 -14.37 -29.08 -10.79
C GLN A 340 -15.21 -28.02 -11.53
N ASP A 341 -15.50 -26.86 -10.93
CA ASP A 341 -16.51 -25.93 -11.46
C ASP A 341 -16.00 -24.90 -12.48
N ASN A 342 -16.71 -24.81 -13.62
CA ASN A 342 -16.79 -23.77 -14.66
C ASN A 342 -15.88 -22.52 -14.53
N CYS A 343 -14.58 -22.66 -14.81
CA CYS A 343 -13.66 -21.53 -14.96
C CYS A 343 -13.47 -21.15 -16.45
N ALA A 344 -14.05 -20.04 -16.93
CA ALA A 344 -13.89 -19.52 -18.32
C ALA A 344 -12.58 -18.71 -18.65
N CYS A 345 -11.46 -19.35 -19.06
CA CYS A 345 -10.11 -18.78 -19.45
C CYS A 345 -8.97 -18.37 -18.44
N GLY A 346 -7.89 -19.19 -18.27
CA GLY A 346 -6.55 -18.89 -17.63
C GLY A 346 -6.27 -19.13 -16.11
N GLY A 347 -5.33 -20.03 -15.71
CA GLY A 347 -4.64 -20.04 -14.38
C GLY A 347 -4.74 -21.24 -13.39
N LEU A 348 -3.77 -21.38 -12.45
CA LEU A 348 -3.80 -22.26 -11.24
C LEU A 348 -4.13 -21.45 -9.98
N HIS A 349 -5.05 -21.90 -9.13
CA HIS A 349 -5.43 -21.23 -7.87
C HIS A 349 -5.59 -22.26 -6.75
N LEU A 350 -4.85 -22.10 -5.66
CA LEU A 350 -4.98 -22.88 -4.43
C LEU A 350 -5.53 -21.96 -3.34
N SER A 351 -6.50 -22.40 -2.53
CA SER A 351 -7.01 -21.69 -1.34
C SER A 351 -7.49 -22.71 -0.29
N HIS A 352 -7.50 -22.42 1.02
CA HIS A 352 -8.13 -23.25 2.07
C HIS A 352 -9.27 -22.44 2.72
N ALA A 353 -10.45 -23.04 2.87
CA ALA A 353 -11.58 -22.41 3.58
C ALA A 353 -11.99 -23.28 4.80
N PRO A 354 -12.28 -22.69 5.97
CA PRO A 354 -12.75 -23.44 7.13
C PRO A 354 -14.17 -24.01 6.87
N LEU A 355 -14.38 -25.25 7.31
CA LEU A 355 -15.52 -26.15 7.07
C LEU A 355 -16.95 -25.62 7.34
N ASN A 356 -17.16 -24.36 7.74
CA ASN A 356 -18.48 -23.81 8.09
C ASN A 356 -18.95 -22.62 7.24
N ALA A 357 -18.20 -22.20 6.23
CA ALA A 357 -18.70 -21.25 5.23
C ALA A 357 -19.16 -22.04 4.00
N ARG A 358 -20.44 -21.92 3.61
CA ARG A 358 -20.93 -22.39 2.31
C ARG A 358 -20.22 -21.64 1.18
N ALA A 359 -19.01 -22.06 0.83
CA ALA A 359 -18.28 -21.73 -0.38
C ALA A 359 -17.11 -22.71 -0.48
N GLY A 360 -17.25 -23.68 -1.40
CA GLY A 360 -16.26 -24.71 -1.68
C GLY A 360 -14.88 -24.15 -2.03
N VAL A 361 -13.88 -24.97 -1.76
CA VAL A 361 -12.47 -24.70 -2.06
C VAL A 361 -12.30 -24.63 -3.57
N ARG A 362 -11.83 -23.50 -4.12
CA ARG A 362 -11.74 -23.35 -5.58
C ARG A 362 -10.37 -23.71 -6.10
N TRP A 363 -10.30 -24.80 -6.87
CA TRP A 363 -9.28 -24.94 -7.90
C TRP A 363 -9.84 -24.45 -9.22
N CYS A 364 -9.01 -23.73 -9.95
CA CYS A 364 -9.08 -23.74 -11.39
C CYS A 364 -7.69 -24.18 -11.83
N VAL A 365 -7.59 -25.24 -12.62
CA VAL A 365 -6.44 -25.47 -13.52
C VAL A 365 -6.98 -25.14 -14.89
N ARG A 366 -6.68 -23.94 -15.39
CA ARG A 366 -7.08 -23.53 -16.74
C ARG A 366 -5.91 -23.71 -17.68
N VAL A 367 -6.14 -24.54 -18.67
CA VAL A 367 -5.24 -24.85 -19.79
C VAL A 367 -5.53 -23.83 -20.91
N PRO A 368 -4.58 -23.51 -21.81
CA PRO A 368 -4.88 -22.63 -22.93
C PRO A 368 -6.01 -23.20 -23.77
N CYS A 369 -7.15 -22.53 -23.80
CA CYS A 369 -8.09 -22.69 -24.90
C CYS A 369 -7.44 -21.98 -26.09
N GLY A 370 -6.84 -22.72 -27.01
CA GLY A 370 -6.89 -22.30 -28.41
C GLY A 370 -8.36 -22.21 -28.83
N PRO A 371 -8.71 -21.52 -29.92
CA PRO A 371 -10.10 -21.32 -30.34
C PRO A 371 -10.92 -22.61 -30.56
N SER A 372 -10.32 -23.79 -30.42
CA SER A 372 -10.94 -25.11 -30.62
C SER A 372 -10.64 -26.18 -29.55
N ALA A 373 -9.96 -25.88 -28.43
CA ALA A 373 -9.57 -26.91 -27.46
C ALA A 373 -10.53 -26.98 -26.25
N THR A 374 -11.12 -28.16 -26.01
CA THR A 374 -12.08 -28.44 -24.94
C THR A 374 -11.40 -29.03 -23.68
N HIS A 375 -12.12 -29.05 -22.55
CA HIS A 375 -11.68 -29.73 -21.32
C HIS A 375 -11.39 -31.24 -21.54
N ALA A 376 -12.15 -31.88 -22.43
CA ALA A 376 -11.94 -33.27 -22.80
C ALA A 376 -10.62 -33.49 -23.56
N ASP A 377 -10.23 -32.55 -24.41
CA ASP A 377 -8.96 -32.60 -25.17
C ASP A 377 -7.74 -32.52 -24.23
N TRP A 378 -7.87 -31.86 -23.08
CA TRP A 378 -6.80 -31.83 -22.08
C TRP A 378 -6.70 -33.12 -21.26
N ILE A 379 -7.82 -33.66 -20.77
CA ILE A 379 -7.82 -34.98 -20.11
C ILE A 379 -7.28 -36.03 -21.09
N ALA A 380 -7.67 -35.95 -22.37
CA ALA A 380 -7.11 -36.77 -23.42
C ALA A 380 -5.59 -36.56 -23.55
N ALA A 381 -5.07 -35.34 -23.70
CA ALA A 381 -3.61 -35.08 -23.80
C ALA A 381 -2.81 -35.54 -22.57
N VAL A 382 -3.38 -35.40 -21.37
CA VAL A 382 -2.81 -35.89 -20.11
C VAL A 382 -2.82 -37.42 -20.04
N ASN A 383 -3.80 -38.07 -20.64
CA ASN A 383 -3.93 -39.54 -20.64
C ASN A 383 -3.27 -40.22 -21.86
N THR A 384 -3.14 -39.55 -23.01
CA THR A 384 -2.58 -40.11 -24.26
C THR A 384 -1.05 -40.03 -24.32
N SER A 385 -0.42 -39.19 -23.50
CA SER A 385 1.04 -39.16 -23.31
C SER A 385 1.58 -40.33 -22.46
N HIS A 386 0.81 -41.41 -22.31
CA HIS A 386 1.25 -42.71 -21.79
C HIS A 386 1.87 -43.62 -22.87
N ALA A 387 1.91 -43.19 -24.14
CA ALA A 387 2.29 -44.05 -25.28
C ALA A 387 3.45 -43.51 -26.16
N LEU A 388 4.31 -42.62 -25.65
CA LEU A 388 5.56 -42.23 -26.31
C LEU A 388 6.73 -42.25 -25.35
#